data_AF-A0A4Z2EJN9-F1
#
_entry.id   AF-A0A4Z2EJN9-F1
#
_cell.length_a   1.000
_cell.length_b   1.000
_cell.length_c   1.000
_cell.angle_alpha   90.00
_cell.angle_beta   90.00
_cell.angle_gamma   90.00
#
_symmetry.space_group_name_H-M   'P 1'
#
loop_
_entity.id
_entity.type
_entity.pdbx_description
1 polymer ?
#
loop_
_entity_poly.entity_id
_entity_poly.type
_entity_poly.pdbx_seq_one_letter_code
_entity_poly.pdbx_strand_id
1 'polypeptide(L)'
;MLTALICDADPQTRNRRSLVDREALLSEYLDAACSLLFELLLLGHNLSFIGYQVQQLVLVLSDPQESPLSPLQSVLLFQRCRLLLAILQHNARLAAHLRSHFREEFRYFVKLSCAEERLPARYPISQPTLQLVEQILTQHLHR
;
A
#
# COMPACT_ATOMS: atom_id res chain seq x y z
N MET A 1 18.63 -4.67 2.59
CA MET A 1 18.04 -4.48 1.24
C MET A 1 16.95 -3.41 1.22
N LEU A 2 15.96 -3.42 2.13
CA LEU A 2 14.93 -2.37 2.21
C LEU A 2 15.46 -0.98 2.60
N THR A 3 16.59 -0.90 3.33
CA THR A 3 17.29 0.34 3.63
C THR A 3 17.88 1.03 2.41
N ALA A 4 18.36 0.28 1.41
CA ALA A 4 18.93 0.87 0.20
C ALA A 4 17.87 1.50 -0.72
N LEU A 5 16.61 1.06 -0.64
CA LEU A 5 15.50 1.64 -1.40
C LEU A 5 14.94 2.94 -0.79
N ILE A 6 15.29 3.24 0.45
CA ILE A 6 14.78 4.41 1.20
C ILE A 6 15.83 5.54 1.27
N CYS A 7 17.09 5.26 0.91
CA CYS A 7 18.23 6.11 1.24
C CYS A 7 18.71 7.10 0.17
N ASP A 8 18.11 7.19 -1.02
CA ASP A 8 18.56 8.22 -1.97
C ASP A 8 17.84 9.56 -1.75
N ALA A 9 18.46 10.37 -0.89
CA ALA A 9 18.28 11.81 -0.87
C ALA A 9 19.67 12.43 -0.70
N ASP A 10 20.15 13.08 -1.76
CA ASP A 10 21.43 13.79 -1.90
C ASP A 10 21.77 14.66 -0.66
N PRO A 11 23.06 14.76 -0.24
CA PRO A 11 23.43 15.09 1.12
C PRO A 11 23.81 16.55 1.25
N GLN A 12 22.90 17.50 1.04
CA GLN A 12 23.20 18.88 1.44
C GLN A 12 21.97 19.55 2.00
N THR A 13 22.10 19.95 3.27
CA THR A 13 21.22 20.80 4.07
C THR A 13 20.15 20.13 4.93
N ARG A 14 20.41 20.23 6.24
CA ARG A 14 19.45 20.54 7.32
C ARG A 14 19.11 19.41 8.32
N ASN A 15 19.74 19.58 9.48
CA ASN A 15 19.28 19.24 10.83
C ASN A 15 19.30 17.78 11.28
N ARG A 16 20.19 17.54 12.26
CA ARG A 16 20.31 16.39 13.17
C ARG A 16 18.99 15.96 13.85
N ARG A 17 17.96 16.82 13.88
CA ARG A 17 16.58 16.49 14.30
C ARG A 17 15.84 15.60 13.28
N SER A 18 16.12 15.77 11.98
CA SER A 18 15.50 14.97 10.91
C SER A 18 15.92 13.50 10.89
N LEU A 19 17.05 13.18 11.51
CA LEU A 19 17.60 11.83 11.55
C LEU A 19 16.89 10.97 12.60
N VAL A 20 16.61 11.56 13.77
CA VAL A 20 15.82 10.92 14.85
C VAL A 20 14.37 10.73 14.41
N ASP A 21 13.77 11.72 13.75
CA ASP A 21 12.41 11.58 13.19
C ASP A 21 12.35 10.51 12.09
N ARG A 22 13.42 10.34 11.29
CA ARG A 22 13.52 9.29 10.26
C ARG A 22 13.66 7.89 10.85
N GLU A 23 14.46 7.73 11.89
CA GLU A 23 14.63 6.45 12.59
C GLU A 23 13.34 6.01 13.27
N ALA A 24 12.60 6.95 13.89
CA ALA A 24 11.27 6.68 14.43
C ALA A 24 10.28 6.25 13.34
N LEU A 25 10.24 6.95 12.20
CA LEU A 25 9.39 6.60 11.07
C LEU A 25 9.74 5.23 10.45
N LEU A 26 11.03 4.89 10.40
CA LEU A 26 11.51 3.59 9.95
C LEU A 26 11.15 2.47 10.93
N SER A 27 11.23 2.75 12.22
CA SER A 27 10.80 1.85 13.29
C SER A 27 9.30 1.58 13.20
N GLU A 28 8.47 2.62 13.11
CA GLU A 28 7.02 2.50 12.93
C GLU A 28 6.66 1.77 11.63
N TYR A 29 7.41 2.03 10.55
CA TYR A 29 7.26 1.33 9.27
C TYR A 29 7.57 -0.16 9.39
N LEU A 30 8.69 -0.52 10.01
CA LEU A 30 9.10 -1.90 10.22
C LEU A 30 8.13 -2.63 11.14
N ASP A 31 7.64 -1.96 12.19
CA ASP A 31 6.69 -2.54 13.13
C ASP A 31 5.32 -2.79 12.50
N ALA A 32 4.82 -1.85 11.69
CA ALA A 32 3.61 -2.04 10.89
C ALA A 32 3.78 -3.16 9.84
N ALA A 33 4.95 -3.21 9.19
CA ALA A 33 5.24 -4.23 8.18
C ALA A 33 5.35 -5.62 8.79
N CYS A 34 6.02 -5.72 9.94
CA CYS A 34 6.12 -6.94 10.73
C CYS A 34 4.75 -7.37 11.26
N SER A 35 3.91 -6.44 11.70
CA SER A 35 2.55 -6.73 12.18
C SER A 35 1.66 -7.30 11.06
N LEU A 36 1.69 -6.71 9.85
CA LEU A 36 0.92 -7.22 8.71
C LEU A 36 1.48 -8.54 8.16
N LEU A 37 2.80 -8.71 8.12
CA LEU A 37 3.43 -9.98 7.80
C LEU A 37 3.06 -11.06 8.82
N PHE A 38 3.05 -10.72 10.11
CA PHE A 38 2.68 -11.63 11.19
C PHE A 38 1.19 -11.97 11.14
N GLU A 39 0.30 -11.01 10.87
CA GLU A 39 -1.14 -11.26 10.65
C GLU A 39 -1.37 -12.16 9.43
N LEU A 40 -0.66 -11.95 8.32
CA LEU A 40 -0.73 -12.82 7.16
C LEU A 40 -0.20 -14.23 7.42
N LEU A 41 0.85 -14.34 8.23
CA LEU A 41 1.45 -15.61 8.62
C LEU A 41 0.58 -16.38 9.65
N LEU A 42 -0.09 -15.67 10.56
CA LEU A 42 -0.93 -16.26 11.61
C LEU A 42 -2.34 -16.61 11.15
N LEU A 43 -2.96 -15.83 10.27
CA LEU A 43 -4.41 -15.93 9.98
C LEU A 43 -4.80 -16.87 8.85
N GLY A 44 -3.84 -17.58 8.24
CA GLY A 44 -4.11 -18.72 7.35
C GLY A 44 -5.29 -18.51 6.40
N HIS A 45 -5.13 -17.69 5.36
CA HIS A 45 -6.11 -17.55 4.27
C HIS A 45 -7.56 -17.25 4.69
N ASN A 46 -7.78 -16.49 5.77
CA ASN A 46 -9.15 -16.11 6.12
C ASN A 46 -9.69 -15.08 5.11
N LEU A 47 -10.67 -15.49 4.30
CA LEU A 47 -11.27 -14.67 3.23
C LEU A 47 -11.84 -13.35 3.77
N SER A 48 -12.36 -13.36 5.00
CA SER A 48 -12.91 -12.16 5.65
C SER A 48 -11.84 -11.09 5.91
N PHE A 49 -10.64 -11.50 6.36
CA PHE A 49 -9.53 -10.59 6.59
C PHE A 49 -9.04 -9.97 5.28
N ILE A 50 -8.86 -10.80 4.23
CA ILE A 50 -8.46 -10.30 2.91
C ILE A 50 -9.50 -9.33 2.37
N GLY A 51 -10.79 -9.67 2.50
CA GLY A 51 -11.88 -8.78 2.11
C GLY A 51 -11.85 -7.44 2.85
N TYR A 52 -11.61 -7.46 4.17
CA TYR A 52 -11.45 -6.24 4.95
C TYR A 52 -10.26 -5.39 4.46
N GLN A 53 -9.10 -6.01 4.20
CA GLN A 53 -7.93 -5.26 3.68
C GLN A 53 -8.20 -4.61 2.32
N VAL A 54 -8.94 -5.31 1.44
CA VAL A 54 -9.36 -4.77 0.14
C VAL A 54 -10.31 -3.60 0.33
N GLN A 55 -11.32 -3.73 1.19
CA GLN A 55 -12.25 -2.63 1.49
C GLN A 55 -11.54 -1.39 2.03
N GLN A 56 -10.55 -1.56 2.91
CA GLN A 56 -9.75 -0.44 3.41
C GLN A 56 -8.93 0.22 2.30
N LEU A 57 -8.39 -0.56 1.35
CA LEU A 57 -7.70 -0.02 0.18
C LEU A 57 -8.67 0.76 -0.72
N VAL A 58 -9.84 0.18 -1.02
CA VAL A 58 -10.87 0.83 -1.84
C VAL A 58 -11.27 2.14 -1.18
N LEU A 59 -11.59 2.15 0.12
CA LEU A 59 -11.97 3.37 0.84
C LEU A 59 -10.94 4.50 0.72
N VAL A 60 -9.66 4.17 0.77
CA VAL A 60 -8.57 5.15 0.65
C VAL A 60 -8.42 5.68 -0.78
N LEU A 61 -8.62 4.81 -1.78
CA LEU A 61 -8.42 5.09 -3.21
C LEU A 61 -9.70 5.47 -3.97
N SER A 62 -10.85 5.47 -3.29
CA SER A 62 -12.11 6.08 -3.72
C SER A 62 -11.97 7.60 -3.84
N ASP A 63 -13.02 8.25 -4.34
CA ASP A 63 -13.14 9.69 -4.66
C ASP A 63 -12.14 10.61 -3.96
N PRO A 64 -11.55 11.57 -4.69
CA PRO A 64 -10.48 12.40 -4.19
C PRO A 64 -10.93 13.16 -2.94
N GLN A 65 -10.42 12.71 -1.78
CA GLN A 65 -10.59 13.42 -0.53
C GLN A 65 -9.63 14.61 -0.49
N GLU A 66 -10.08 15.74 0.04
CA GLU A 66 -9.33 17.00 0.06
C GLU A 66 -8.05 16.96 0.91
N SER A 67 -7.84 15.91 1.72
CA SER A 67 -6.69 15.80 2.62
C SER A 67 -5.67 14.74 2.19
N PRO A 68 -4.36 15.08 2.23
CA PRO A 68 -3.29 14.12 1.96
C PRO A 68 -3.22 13.05 3.04
N LEU A 69 -2.74 11.86 2.66
CA LEU A 69 -2.58 10.76 3.61
C LEU A 69 -1.55 11.08 4.69
N SER A 70 -1.87 10.71 5.92
CA SER A 70 -0.89 10.68 7.00
C SER A 70 0.21 9.65 6.70
N PRO A 71 1.38 9.73 7.37
CA PRO A 71 2.44 8.73 7.20
C PRO A 71 1.93 7.30 7.43
N LEU A 72 1.19 7.08 8.52
CA LEU A 72 0.60 5.77 8.85
C LEU A 72 -0.34 5.27 7.75
N GLN A 73 -1.24 6.13 7.26
CA GLN A 73 -2.17 5.75 6.18
C GLN A 73 -1.44 5.38 4.88
N SER A 74 -0.37 6.11 4.55
CA SER A 74 0.45 5.85 3.37
C SER A 74 1.16 4.50 3.45
N VAL A 75 1.72 4.18 4.63
CA VAL A 75 2.38 2.89 4.89
C VAL A 75 1.39 1.73 4.80
N LEU A 76 0.22 1.87 5.43
CA LEU A 76 -0.82 0.84 5.37
C LEU A 76 -1.33 0.63 3.94
N LEU A 77 -1.51 1.69 3.16
CA LEU A 77 -1.88 1.60 1.75
C LEU A 77 -0.82 0.82 0.95
N PHE A 78 0.46 1.18 1.10
CA PHE A 78 1.56 0.47 0.44
C PHE A 78 1.57 -1.02 0.79
N GLN A 79 1.42 -1.37 2.07
CA GLN A 79 1.43 -2.75 2.53
C GLN A 79 0.22 -3.53 2.00
N ARG A 80 -0.98 -2.95 2.00
CA ARG A 80 -2.18 -3.55 1.41
C ARG A 80 -2.02 -3.80 -0.08
N CYS A 81 -1.43 -2.86 -0.82
CA CYS A 81 -1.14 -3.03 -2.24
C CYS A 81 -0.15 -4.19 -2.46
N ARG A 82 0.94 -4.25 -1.68
CA ARG A 82 1.91 -5.36 -1.72
C ARG A 82 1.25 -6.72 -1.48
N LEU A 83 0.41 -6.81 -0.46
CA LEU A 83 -0.34 -8.03 -0.14
C LEU A 83 -1.24 -8.42 -1.30
N LEU A 84 -2.07 -7.49 -1.79
CA LEU A 84 -3.05 -7.77 -2.82
C LEU A 84 -2.37 -8.23 -4.11
N LEU A 85 -1.29 -7.56 -4.52
CA LEU A 85 -0.51 -7.95 -5.69
C LEU A 85 0.11 -9.35 -5.52
N ALA A 86 0.67 -9.67 -4.35
CA ALA A 86 1.22 -11.00 -4.08
C ALA A 86 0.14 -12.09 -4.18
N ILE A 87 -1.08 -11.82 -3.69
CA ILE A 87 -2.22 -12.74 -3.84
C ILE A 87 -2.56 -12.92 -5.32
N LEU A 88 -2.69 -11.83 -6.08
CA LEU A 88 -3.03 -11.87 -7.51
C LEU A 88 -2.00 -12.63 -8.35
N GLN A 89 -0.72 -12.56 -7.97
CA GLN A 89 0.40 -13.19 -8.68
C GLN A 89 0.63 -14.65 -8.28
N HIS A 90 0.43 -15.01 -7.02
CA HIS A 90 0.92 -16.29 -6.48
C HIS A 90 -0.18 -17.20 -5.91
N ASN A 91 -1.42 -16.73 -5.75
CA ASN A 91 -2.50 -17.55 -5.21
C ASN A 91 -3.75 -17.52 -6.10
N ALA A 92 -3.83 -18.46 -7.05
CA ALA A 92 -4.91 -18.50 -8.04
C ALA A 92 -6.31 -18.58 -7.40
N ARG A 93 -6.49 -19.33 -6.32
CA ARG A 93 -7.79 -19.49 -5.64
C ARG A 93 -8.26 -18.17 -5.02
N LEU A 94 -7.39 -17.51 -4.25
CA LEU A 94 -7.71 -16.22 -3.66
C LEU A 94 -7.84 -15.12 -4.72
N ALA A 95 -7.00 -15.14 -5.75
CA ALA A 95 -7.08 -14.20 -6.86
C ALA A 95 -8.41 -14.32 -7.61
N ALA A 96 -8.92 -15.54 -7.83
CA ALA A 96 -10.24 -15.76 -8.40
C ALA A 96 -11.35 -15.21 -7.50
N HIS A 97 -11.25 -15.45 -6.18
CA HIS A 97 -12.20 -14.89 -5.22
C HIS A 97 -12.23 -13.36 -5.26
N LEU A 98 -11.07 -12.72 -5.22
CA LEU A 98 -10.94 -11.26 -5.31
C LEU A 98 -11.55 -10.70 -6.60
N ARG A 99 -11.21 -11.29 -7.74
CA ARG A 99 -11.78 -10.90 -9.04
C ARG A 99 -13.28 -11.14 -9.14
N SER A 100 -13.84 -12.10 -8.40
CA SER A 100 -15.29 -12.33 -8.41
C SER A 100 -16.05 -11.39 -7.48
N HIS A 101 -15.46 -11.02 -6.35
CA HIS A 101 -16.17 -10.33 -5.27
C HIS A 101 -15.92 -8.83 -5.25
N PHE A 102 -14.76 -8.35 -5.71
CA PHE A 102 -14.37 -6.94 -5.62
C PHE A 102 -14.21 -6.25 -6.99
N ARG A 103 -14.60 -6.92 -8.09
CA ARG A 103 -14.33 -6.42 -9.45
C ARG A 103 -14.90 -5.04 -9.70
N GLU A 104 -16.13 -4.81 -9.25
CA GLU A 104 -16.87 -3.59 -9.49
C GLU A 104 -16.26 -2.44 -8.69
N GLU A 105 -15.84 -2.72 -7.46
CA GLU A 105 -15.19 -1.74 -6.61
C GLU A 105 -13.88 -1.25 -7.21
N PHE A 106 -13.06 -2.17 -7.73
CA PHE A 106 -11.83 -1.80 -8.46
C PHE A 106 -12.12 -1.08 -9.77
N ARG A 107 -13.21 -1.41 -10.46
CA ARG A 107 -13.57 -0.79 -11.74
C ARG A 107 -14.09 0.64 -11.58
N TYR A 108 -14.90 0.88 -10.55
CA TYR A 108 -15.66 2.12 -10.41
C TYR A 108 -15.08 3.07 -9.36
N PHE A 109 -14.48 2.56 -8.29
CA PHE A 109 -14.02 3.39 -7.17
C PHE A 109 -12.50 3.58 -7.14
N VAL A 110 -11.71 2.55 -7.45
CA VAL A 110 -10.25 2.64 -7.38
C VAL A 110 -9.68 3.31 -8.63
N LYS A 111 -9.08 4.49 -8.47
CA LYS A 111 -8.41 5.22 -9.55
C LYS A 111 -6.97 5.55 -9.17
N LEU A 112 -6.05 5.42 -10.15
CA LEU A 112 -4.65 5.80 -9.94
C LEU A 112 -4.50 7.28 -9.60
N SER A 113 -5.28 8.15 -10.24
CA SER A 113 -5.27 9.61 -9.97
C SER A 113 -5.59 9.95 -8.51
N CYS A 114 -6.49 9.20 -7.86
CA CYS A 114 -6.79 9.40 -6.44
C CYS A 114 -5.59 9.03 -5.56
N ALA A 115 -4.79 8.03 -5.94
CA ALA A 115 -3.54 7.72 -5.24
C ALA A 115 -2.50 8.84 -5.43
N GLU A 116 -2.37 9.37 -6.65
CA GLU A 116 -1.43 10.44 -7.00
C GLU A 116 -1.70 11.74 -6.24
N GLU A 117 -2.97 12.13 -6.14
CA GLU A 117 -3.39 13.33 -5.43
C GLU A 117 -3.21 13.18 -3.91
N ARG A 118 -3.49 11.99 -3.37
CA ARG A 118 -3.51 11.76 -1.92
C ARG A 118 -2.16 11.39 -1.31
N LEU A 119 -1.22 10.84 -2.08
CA LEU A 119 0.12 10.46 -1.61
C LEU A 119 1.10 11.63 -1.76
N PRO A 120 1.59 12.22 -0.66
CA PRO A 120 2.58 13.28 -0.74
C PRO A 120 3.87 12.83 -1.44
N ALA A 121 4.33 13.59 -2.44
CA ALA A 121 5.56 13.29 -3.19
C ALA A 121 6.83 13.18 -2.31
N ARG A 122 6.81 13.82 -1.14
CA ARG A 122 7.90 13.77 -0.14
C ARG A 122 8.05 12.39 0.54
N TYR A 123 7.04 11.52 0.49
CA TYR A 123 7.15 10.21 1.11
C TYR A 123 7.88 9.25 0.16
N PRO A 124 8.91 8.53 0.66
CA PRO A 124 9.71 7.63 -0.18
C PRO A 124 8.88 6.47 -0.76
N ILE A 125 7.78 6.10 -0.11
CA ILE A 125 6.88 5.03 -0.56
C ILE A 125 5.87 5.50 -1.62
N SER A 126 5.77 6.79 -1.94
CA SER A 126 4.73 7.29 -2.84
C SER A 126 4.84 6.69 -4.24
N GLN A 127 5.99 6.85 -4.91
CA GLN A 127 6.22 6.28 -6.24
C GLN A 127 6.07 4.75 -6.28
N PRO A 128 6.70 3.98 -5.37
CA PRO A 128 6.46 2.54 -5.27
C PRO A 128 4.99 2.17 -5.07
N THR A 129 4.23 2.95 -4.30
CA THR A 129 2.79 2.68 -4.07
C THR A 129 1.98 2.91 -5.34
N LEU A 130 2.25 3.99 -6.08
CA LEU A 130 1.58 4.27 -7.36
C LEU A 130 1.80 3.14 -8.37
N GLN A 131 3.03 2.64 -8.49
CA GLN A 131 3.35 1.50 -9.35
C GLN A 131 2.60 0.22 -8.94
N LEU A 132 2.46 -0.03 -7.64
CA LEU A 132 1.68 -1.17 -7.15
C LEU A 132 0.19 -1.03 -7.48
N VAL A 133 -0.38 0.17 -7.29
CA VAL A 133 -1.79 0.45 -7.62
C VAL A 133 -2.04 0.23 -9.11
N GLU A 134 -1.16 0.76 -9.97
CA GLU A 134 -1.24 0.55 -11.41
C GLU A 134 -1.22 -0.95 -11.76
N GLN A 135 -0.25 -1.70 -11.22
CA GLN A 135 -0.15 -3.14 -11.46
C GLN A 135 -1.39 -3.92 -10.98
N ILE A 136 -1.94 -3.57 -9.81
CA ILE A 136 -3.17 -4.17 -9.29
C ILE A 136 -4.32 -3.91 -10.26
N LEU A 137 -4.50 -2.66 -10.70
CA LEU A 137 -5.57 -2.30 -11.64
C LEU A 137 -5.41 -3.06 -12.96
N THR A 138 -4.20 -3.16 -13.51
CA THR A 138 -3.95 -3.96 -14.72
C THR A 138 -4.30 -5.43 -14.49
N GLN A 139 -3.84 -6.05 -13.41
CA GLN A 139 -4.04 -7.48 -13.15
C GLN A 139 -5.46 -7.86 -12.71
N HIS A 140 -6.21 -6.92 -12.13
CA HIS A 140 -7.56 -7.12 -11.62
C HIS A 140 -8.64 -6.78 -12.65
N LEU A 141 -8.37 -5.88 -13.61
CA LEU A 141 -9.33 -5.44 -14.63
C LEU A 141 -9.17 -6.11 -16.00
N HIS A 142 -7.98 -6.60 -16.37
CA HIS A 142 -7.70 -7.13 -17.72
C HIS A 142 -7.78 -8.67 -17.86
N ARG A 143 -8.24 -9.41 -16.84
CA ARG A 143 -8.50 -10.85 -16.94
C ARG A 143 -9.85 -11.22 -16.34
#